data_AF-A0A2D0NJ46-F1
#
_entry.id   AF-A0A2D0NJ46-F1
#
_cell.length_a   1.000
_cell.length_b   1.000
_cell.length_c   1.000
_cell.angle_alpha   90.00
_cell.angle_beta   90.00
_cell.angle_gamma   90.00
#
_symmetry.space_group_name_H-M   'P 1'
#
loop_
_entity.id
_entity.type
_entity.pdbx_description
1 polymer ?
#
loop_
_entity_poly.entity_id
_entity_poly.type
_entity_poly.pdbx_seq_one_letter_code
_entity_poly.pdbx_strand_id
1 'polypeptide(L)'
;MLSLIYVAGFGLSALFLALWFYKQRRDGGAFFPIMLLMAIVAFVVGVASSELALDEKLLVLFRDLTVLGFIGLFSRLFLKRFPLFLFGLLLLAVGLRFYYNNFMQYALIAEPVTVEENWSDDGELLIELAEGADLQTLEPIFQYYGVRASRAFQPKLADQTELDDYYVLDIPNDQKDWKGLQKALDKSGIIDWVEGNESVSVSPIEANRKLPEVNRKYGINDPGLEHLWSFEVMSMDQLYDFLDQQKIKPKKTAVVAILDTGVDSKHEDLTDNFTSINSKYDNDPRGHGTHCAGIAGAVSNNQKGVASYSRNNGFVKLTSIKVLNSSGMGTQQTIINGIIEAADRKVDVISLSLGGYSNQTKQRAYEKAVKYANKAGCIVVAAAGNSNRNAKDFSPVNAEGVIGVSAISEDLSRAVFSNTVEDIKMGVAAPGTNIYSTIPGNNYASYNGTSMATPYVSGLIGLMKSINPKLDSQQAYEILHASGKDTRSGSETGQLIQPLGAIKQLMK
;
A
#
# COMPACT_ATOMS: atom_id res chain seq x y z
N MET A 1 9.09 -3.17 21.95
CA MET A 1 10.12 -3.25 23.02
C MET A 1 11.50 -3.60 22.46
N LEU A 2 11.62 -4.58 21.58
CA LEU A 2 12.89 -5.03 20.99
C LEU A 2 13.59 -3.99 20.11
N SER A 3 12.82 -3.23 19.32
CA SER A 3 13.32 -2.08 18.54
C SER A 3 14.00 -1.01 19.41
N LEU A 4 13.42 -0.73 20.58
CA LEU A 4 14.00 0.21 21.55
C LEU A 4 15.32 -0.32 22.13
N ILE A 5 15.39 -1.60 22.48
CA ILE A 5 16.62 -2.25 23.00
C ILE A 5 17.75 -2.21 21.97
N TYR A 6 17.43 -2.48 20.71
CA TYR A 6 18.37 -2.41 19.59
C TYR A 6 18.90 -1.01 19.34
N VAL A 7 18.00 -0.03 19.21
CA VAL A 7 18.37 1.38 18.95
C VAL A 7 19.17 1.93 20.13
N ALA A 8 18.72 1.69 21.37
CA ALA A 8 19.42 2.13 22.56
C ALA A 8 20.77 1.43 22.71
N GLY A 9 20.84 0.12 22.48
CA GLY A 9 22.08 -0.66 22.53
C GLY A 9 23.11 -0.18 21.52
N PHE A 10 22.70 0.10 20.28
CA PHE A 10 23.58 0.65 19.26
C PHE A 10 24.06 2.07 19.60
N GLY A 11 23.15 2.95 20.02
CA GLY A 11 23.49 4.33 20.41
C GLY A 11 24.46 4.37 21.59
N LEU A 12 24.23 3.52 22.61
CA LEU A 12 25.13 3.36 23.74
C LEU A 12 26.48 2.76 23.33
N SER A 13 26.49 1.82 22.37
CA SER A 13 27.74 1.26 21.84
C SER A 13 28.57 2.34 21.14
N ALA A 14 27.96 3.17 20.31
CA ALA A 14 28.63 4.29 19.66
C ALA A 14 29.20 5.30 20.68
N LEU A 15 28.40 5.64 21.71
CA LEU A 15 28.81 6.56 22.76
C LEU A 15 29.98 6.02 23.59
N PHE A 16 29.87 4.79 24.10
CA PHE A 16 30.93 4.20 24.94
C PHE A 16 32.19 3.88 24.16
N LEU A 17 32.08 3.56 22.86
CA LEU A 17 33.24 3.42 21.98
C LEU A 17 33.99 4.75 21.82
N ALA A 18 33.29 5.86 21.59
CA ALA A 18 33.90 7.18 21.50
C ALA A 18 34.54 7.62 22.84
N LEU A 19 33.84 7.40 23.96
CA LEU A 19 34.35 7.72 25.30
C LEU A 19 35.54 6.86 25.70
N TRP A 20 35.58 5.59 25.30
CA TRP A 20 36.71 4.70 25.56
C TRP A 20 37.97 5.23 24.88
N PHE A 21 37.92 5.58 23.59
CA PHE A 21 39.07 6.15 22.89
C PHE A 21 39.53 7.49 23.48
N TYR A 22 38.62 8.32 23.98
CA TYR A 22 38.96 9.57 24.66
C TYR A 22 39.63 9.35 26.03
N LYS A 23 39.14 8.38 26.83
CA LYS A 23 39.64 8.08 28.18
C LYS A 23 40.75 7.02 28.22
N GLN A 24 41.16 6.44 27.10
CA GLN A 24 42.12 5.31 27.03
C GLN A 24 43.47 5.57 27.75
N ARG A 25 43.83 6.85 28.00
CA ARG A 25 45.06 7.26 28.72
C ARG A 25 44.79 8.13 29.96
N ARG A 26 43.58 8.07 30.53
CA ARG A 26 43.15 8.86 31.70
C ARG A 26 42.48 7.97 32.74
N ASP A 27 42.46 8.43 33.99
CA ASP A 27 41.82 7.70 35.08
C ASP A 27 40.34 7.40 34.80
N GLY A 28 39.95 6.16 35.11
CA GLY A 28 38.62 5.61 34.83
C GLY A 28 38.42 5.08 33.40
N GLY A 29 39.47 4.96 32.58
CA GLY A 29 39.38 4.40 31.23
C GLY A 29 38.91 2.94 31.15
N ALA A 30 39.10 2.14 32.22
CA ALA A 30 38.71 0.74 32.28
C ALA A 30 37.18 0.51 32.39
N PHE A 31 36.41 1.54 32.72
CA PHE A 31 34.95 1.47 32.84
C PHE A 31 34.26 1.37 31.47
N PHE A 32 34.74 2.12 30.47
CA PHE A 32 34.08 2.24 29.17
C PHE A 32 34.10 0.96 28.32
N PRO A 33 35.16 0.13 28.31
CA PRO A 33 35.14 -1.17 27.65
C PRO A 33 34.04 -2.11 28.18
N ILE A 34 33.80 -2.09 29.49
CA ILE A 34 32.77 -2.92 30.13
C ILE A 34 31.38 -2.45 29.71
N MET A 35 31.14 -1.14 29.74
CA MET A 35 29.88 -0.55 29.28
C MET A 35 29.65 -0.75 27.77
N LEU A 36 30.71 -0.65 26.98
CA LEU A 36 30.67 -0.94 25.54
C LEU A 36 30.30 -2.40 25.28
N LEU A 37 30.90 -3.34 26.01
CA LEU A 37 30.55 -4.75 25.87
C LEU A 37 29.08 -5.00 26.21
N MET A 38 28.58 -4.44 27.32
CA MET A 38 27.16 -4.56 27.68
C MET A 38 26.23 -3.94 26.63
N ALA A 39 26.61 -2.79 26.07
CA ALA A 39 25.84 -2.14 25.02
C ALA A 39 25.84 -2.94 23.72
N ILE A 40 26.97 -3.54 23.33
CA ILE A 40 27.07 -4.44 22.17
C ILE A 40 26.24 -5.70 22.41
N VAL A 41 26.26 -6.27 23.61
CA VAL A 41 25.41 -7.42 23.96
C VAL A 41 23.94 -7.05 23.84
N ALA A 42 23.51 -5.91 24.39
CA ALA A 42 22.12 -5.45 24.26
C ALA A 42 21.72 -5.21 22.80
N PHE A 43 22.62 -4.63 22.01
CA PHE A 43 22.46 -4.43 20.56
C PHE A 43 22.31 -5.76 19.82
N VAL A 44 23.24 -6.71 20.02
CA VAL A 44 23.21 -8.03 19.37
C VAL A 44 22.00 -8.83 19.82
N VAL A 45 21.65 -8.80 21.11
CA VAL A 45 20.43 -9.44 21.63
C VAL A 45 19.19 -8.81 21.00
N GLY A 46 19.15 -7.49 20.80
CA GLY A 46 18.08 -6.80 20.10
C GLY A 46 17.89 -7.31 18.67
N VAL A 47 18.98 -7.50 17.91
CA VAL A 47 18.92 -8.08 16.55
C VAL A 47 18.59 -9.56 16.58
N ALA A 48 19.24 -10.35 17.45
CA ALA A 48 19.04 -11.79 17.54
C ALA A 48 17.60 -12.17 17.92
N SER A 49 17.00 -11.35 18.80
CA SER A 49 15.62 -11.51 19.26
C SER A 49 14.58 -10.91 18.30
N SER A 50 15.00 -10.28 17.20
CA SER A 50 14.07 -9.80 16.17
C SER A 50 13.49 -10.96 15.34
N GLU A 51 12.40 -10.70 14.64
CA GLU A 51 11.70 -11.68 13.80
C GLU A 51 12.31 -11.86 12.40
N LEU A 52 13.40 -11.13 12.10
CA LEU A 52 14.13 -11.22 10.84
C LEU A 52 14.67 -12.64 10.56
N ALA A 53 14.79 -12.98 9.27
CA ALA A 53 15.48 -14.19 8.84
C ALA A 53 16.98 -14.11 9.20
N LEU A 54 17.66 -15.26 9.26
CA LEU A 54 19.06 -15.32 9.73
C LEU A 54 20.01 -14.49 8.84
N ASP A 55 19.82 -14.52 7.53
CA ASP A 55 20.55 -13.74 6.55
C ASP A 55 20.32 -12.22 6.71
N GLU A 56 19.07 -11.79 6.93
CA GLU A 56 18.73 -10.39 7.23
C GLU A 56 19.37 -9.92 8.54
N LYS A 57 19.32 -10.75 9.59
CA LYS A 57 20.00 -10.49 10.87
C LYS A 57 21.50 -10.28 10.67
N LEU A 58 22.12 -11.13 9.85
CA LEU A 58 23.55 -11.03 9.54
C LEU A 58 23.87 -9.75 8.77
N LEU A 59 23.02 -9.34 7.81
CA LEU A 59 23.19 -8.10 7.06
C LEU A 59 23.04 -6.86 7.95
N VAL A 60 22.04 -6.83 8.84
CA VAL A 60 21.86 -5.75 9.83
C VAL A 60 23.06 -5.64 10.75
N LEU A 61 23.52 -6.77 11.32
CA LEU A 61 24.71 -6.81 12.17
C LEU A 61 25.96 -6.35 11.43
N PHE A 62 26.18 -6.81 10.20
CA PHE A 62 27.33 -6.44 9.39
C PHE A 62 27.37 -4.93 9.10
N ARG A 63 26.23 -4.36 8.66
CA ARG A 63 26.06 -2.93 8.42
C ARG A 63 26.37 -2.12 9.68
N ASP A 64 25.75 -2.48 10.80
CA ASP A 64 25.85 -1.73 12.06
C ASP A 64 27.24 -1.83 12.68
N LEU A 65 27.87 -3.00 12.66
CA LEU A 65 29.25 -3.18 13.11
C LEU A 65 30.25 -2.42 12.22
N THR A 66 29.97 -2.30 10.92
CA THR A 66 30.77 -1.48 10.01
C THR A 66 30.70 0.00 10.40
N VAL A 67 29.50 0.50 10.73
CA VAL A 67 29.31 1.87 11.22
C VAL A 67 30.02 2.09 12.56
N LEU A 68 29.90 1.16 13.52
CA LEU A 68 30.66 1.22 14.78
C LEU A 68 32.17 1.20 14.54
N GLY A 69 32.65 0.44 13.56
CA GLY A 69 34.05 0.43 13.12
C GLY A 69 34.51 1.81 12.63
N PHE A 70 33.72 2.47 11.78
CA PHE A 70 33.99 3.84 11.34
C PHE A 70 33.98 4.84 12.48
N ILE A 71 33.05 4.70 13.43
CA ILE A 71 32.99 5.55 14.65
C ILE A 71 34.25 5.36 15.48
N GLY A 72 34.72 4.12 15.66
CA GLY A 72 35.97 3.83 16.36
C GLY A 72 37.19 4.42 15.65
N LEU A 73 37.27 4.30 14.33
CA LEU A 73 38.35 4.88 13.53
C LEU A 73 38.36 6.41 13.62
N PHE A 74 37.20 7.04 13.44
CA PHE A 74 37.01 8.49 13.59
C PHE A 74 37.39 8.94 15.00
N SER A 75 36.93 8.20 16.02
CA SER A 75 37.23 8.48 17.42
C SER A 75 38.73 8.41 17.71
N ARG A 76 39.44 7.45 17.13
CA ARG A 76 40.89 7.33 17.27
C ARG A 76 41.65 8.48 16.59
N LEU A 77 41.16 8.96 15.46
CA LEU A 77 41.83 9.98 14.64
C LEU A 77 41.63 11.40 15.20
N PHE A 78 40.41 11.74 15.63
CA PHE A 78 40.02 13.13 15.89
C PHE A 78 39.91 13.51 17.38
N LEU A 79 39.90 12.54 18.31
CA LEU A 79 39.60 12.79 19.72
C LEU A 79 40.81 13.01 20.64
N LYS A 80 41.99 13.36 20.10
CA LYS A 80 43.19 13.65 20.94
C LYS A 80 43.19 15.05 21.55
N ARG A 81 42.40 15.99 21.02
CA ARG A 81 42.28 17.38 21.54
C ARG A 81 40.84 17.65 21.95
N PHE A 82 40.64 18.22 23.14
CA PHE A 82 39.30 18.45 23.71
C PHE A 82 38.33 19.25 22.81
N PRO A 83 38.77 20.31 22.08
CA PRO A 83 37.87 21.03 21.18
C PRO A 83 37.43 20.19 19.96
N LEU A 84 38.36 19.39 19.40
CA LEU A 84 38.06 18.47 18.31
C LEU A 84 37.20 17.30 18.77
N PHE A 85 37.31 16.92 20.05
CA PHE A 85 36.43 15.93 20.67
C PHE A 85 34.98 16.40 20.72
N LEU A 86 34.73 17.62 21.19
CA LEU A 86 33.38 18.18 21.24
C LEU A 86 32.77 18.36 19.84
N PHE A 87 33.57 18.85 18.88
CA PHE A 87 33.13 18.97 17.50
C PHE A 87 32.86 17.61 16.84
N GLY A 88 33.72 16.62 17.10
CA GLY A 88 33.56 15.26 16.63
C GLY A 88 32.33 14.57 17.22
N LEU A 89 32.00 14.81 18.49
CA LEU A 89 30.77 14.34 19.12
C LEU A 89 29.51 14.94 18.48
N LEU A 90 29.57 16.22 18.09
CA LEU A 90 28.46 16.87 17.40
C LEU A 90 28.25 16.28 16.00
N LEU A 91 29.33 16.09 15.22
CA LEU A 91 29.26 15.41 13.93
C LEU A 91 28.77 13.95 14.07
N LEU A 92 29.24 13.26 15.10
CA LEU A 92 28.79 11.91 15.42
C LEU A 92 27.30 11.88 15.76
N ALA A 93 26.80 12.83 16.56
CA ALA A 93 25.39 12.91 16.91
C ALA A 93 24.51 13.21 15.67
N VAL A 94 24.95 14.10 14.78
CA VAL A 94 24.27 14.38 13.50
C VAL A 94 24.29 13.15 12.60
N GLY A 95 25.44 12.48 12.47
CA GLY A 95 25.60 11.27 11.68
C GLY A 95 24.76 10.10 12.22
N LEU A 96 24.72 9.91 13.54
CA LEU A 96 23.89 8.89 14.20
C LEU A 96 22.40 9.20 14.05
N ARG A 97 22.00 10.48 14.11
CA ARG A 97 20.61 10.88 13.86
C ARG A 97 20.20 10.63 12.40
N PHE A 98 21.07 10.98 11.46
CA PHE A 98 20.86 10.66 10.05
C PHE A 98 20.78 9.14 9.83
N TYR A 99 21.72 8.39 10.42
CA TYR A 99 21.76 6.94 10.32
C TYR A 99 20.51 6.29 10.92
N TYR A 100 20.05 6.79 12.07
CA TYR A 100 18.83 6.33 12.72
C TYR A 100 17.61 6.53 11.82
N ASN A 101 17.42 7.74 11.29
CA ASN A 101 16.28 8.12 10.46
C ASN A 101 16.27 7.40 9.09
N ASN A 102 17.41 6.99 8.56
CA ASN A 102 17.44 6.39 7.22
C ASN A 102 17.58 4.87 7.25
N PHE A 103 18.13 4.29 8.32
CA PHE A 103 18.48 2.87 8.36
C PHE A 103 17.95 2.17 9.61
N MET A 104 18.32 2.63 10.82
CA MET A 104 18.03 1.88 12.05
C MET A 104 16.53 1.81 12.36
N GLN A 105 15.78 2.89 12.12
CA GLN A 105 14.35 2.90 12.43
C GLN A 105 13.55 1.89 11.62
N TYR A 106 14.10 1.44 10.48
CA TYR A 106 13.52 0.42 9.60
C TYR A 106 14.24 -0.93 9.71
N ALA A 107 15.37 -1.01 10.41
CA ALA A 107 16.26 -2.17 10.35
C ALA A 107 15.75 -3.39 11.11
N LEU A 108 15.05 -3.16 12.23
CA LEU A 108 14.32 -4.20 12.96
C LEU A 108 12.82 -4.11 12.73
N ILE A 109 12.40 -3.27 11.78
CA ILE A 109 11.12 -3.47 11.11
C ILE A 109 11.35 -4.66 10.18
N ALA A 110 11.49 -5.82 10.80
CA ALA A 110 10.65 -6.91 10.41
C ALA A 110 9.24 -6.34 10.69
N GLU A 111 8.62 -5.74 9.69
CA GLU A 111 7.27 -6.19 9.49
C GLU A 111 7.45 -7.45 8.64
N PRO A 112 7.47 -8.66 9.24
CA PRO A 112 6.30 -9.42 8.92
C PRO A 112 5.16 -8.49 9.38
N VAL A 113 4.24 -8.12 8.50
CA VAL A 113 2.93 -8.73 8.74
C VAL A 113 3.22 -10.12 9.28
N THR A 114 3.31 -10.24 10.61
CA THR A 114 3.22 -11.51 11.27
C THR A 114 1.90 -11.98 10.74
N VAL A 115 1.98 -12.84 9.74
CA VAL A 115 0.94 -13.78 9.48
C VAL A 115 1.09 -14.74 10.67
N GLU A 116 0.69 -14.27 11.85
CA GLU A 116 -0.30 -15.08 12.49
C GLU A 116 -1.38 -15.22 11.42
N GLU A 117 -1.85 -16.43 11.18
CA GLU A 117 -3.23 -16.58 10.74
C GLU A 117 -4.06 -15.87 11.82
N ASN A 118 -4.04 -14.54 11.87
CA ASN A 118 -4.91 -13.73 12.66
C ASN A 118 -6.13 -13.67 11.77
N TRP A 119 -6.88 -14.77 11.87
CA TRP A 119 -8.32 -14.70 12.04
C TRP A 119 -8.65 -13.31 12.62
N SER A 120 -9.64 -12.62 12.06
CA SER A 120 -10.23 -11.49 12.79
C SER A 120 -10.36 -11.88 14.26
N ASP A 121 -10.19 -10.92 15.17
CA ASP A 121 -10.27 -11.16 16.62
C ASP A 121 -11.55 -11.94 17.03
N ASP A 122 -12.54 -11.99 16.13
CA ASP A 122 -13.66 -12.91 16.04
C ASP A 122 -13.42 -13.91 14.88
N GLY A 123 -13.20 -15.21 15.14
CA GLY A 123 -12.83 -16.15 14.07
C GLY A 123 -13.90 -16.30 12.99
N GLU A 124 -13.74 -15.66 11.83
CA GLU A 124 -14.74 -15.73 10.76
C GLU A 124 -14.25 -16.56 9.55
N LEU A 125 -15.11 -17.44 9.05
CA LEU A 125 -14.91 -18.18 7.80
C LEU A 125 -15.87 -17.72 6.71
N LEU A 126 -15.41 -17.74 5.47
CA LEU A 126 -16.24 -17.71 4.29
C LEU A 126 -16.38 -19.13 3.76
N ILE A 127 -17.62 -19.59 3.60
CA ILE A 127 -17.93 -20.88 2.99
C ILE A 127 -18.71 -20.66 1.69
N GLU A 128 -18.39 -21.44 0.68
CA GLU A 128 -19.12 -21.51 -0.58
C GLU A 128 -19.95 -22.80 -0.59
N LEU A 129 -21.26 -22.66 -0.78
CA LEU A 129 -22.13 -23.82 -0.95
C LEU A 129 -22.05 -24.37 -2.37
N ALA A 130 -22.21 -25.69 -2.49
CA ALA A 130 -22.43 -26.32 -3.78
C ALA A 130 -23.74 -25.83 -4.43
N GLU A 131 -23.78 -25.81 -5.76
CA GLU A 131 -24.94 -25.34 -6.51
C GLU A 131 -26.24 -26.06 -6.08
N GLY A 132 -27.24 -25.28 -5.68
CA GLY A 132 -28.54 -25.80 -5.25
C GLY A 132 -28.57 -26.44 -3.86
N ALA A 133 -27.48 -26.37 -3.08
CA ALA A 133 -27.45 -26.84 -1.71
C ALA A 133 -28.27 -25.95 -0.76
N ASP A 134 -28.90 -26.58 0.25
CA ASP A 134 -29.64 -25.88 1.29
C ASP A 134 -28.80 -25.79 2.57
N LEU A 135 -28.49 -24.56 2.99
CA LEU A 135 -27.75 -24.25 4.22
C LEU A 135 -28.38 -24.92 5.47
N GLN A 136 -29.70 -25.14 5.48
CA GLN A 136 -30.39 -25.79 6.62
C GLN A 136 -29.85 -27.18 6.93
N THR A 137 -29.26 -27.87 5.94
CA THR A 137 -28.65 -29.19 6.15
C THR A 137 -27.38 -29.13 7.00
N LEU A 138 -26.74 -27.96 7.14
CA LEU A 138 -25.58 -27.73 8.00
C LEU A 138 -25.95 -27.30 9.42
N GLU A 139 -27.23 -27.02 9.69
CA GLU A 139 -27.69 -26.57 11.02
C GLU A 139 -27.27 -27.50 12.16
N PRO A 140 -27.27 -28.85 12.03
CA PRO A 140 -26.74 -29.72 13.08
C PRO A 140 -25.24 -29.51 13.36
N ILE A 141 -24.45 -29.21 12.34
CA ILE A 141 -23.02 -28.89 12.47
C ILE A 141 -22.89 -27.54 13.17
N PHE A 142 -23.63 -26.53 12.72
CA PHE A 142 -23.60 -25.19 13.31
C PHE A 142 -24.01 -25.20 14.78
N GLN A 143 -25.04 -25.96 15.16
CA GLN A 143 -25.45 -26.11 16.56
C GLN A 143 -24.41 -26.82 17.41
N TYR A 144 -23.80 -27.90 16.88
CA TYR A 144 -22.75 -28.62 17.59
C TYR A 144 -21.53 -27.74 17.86
N TYR A 145 -21.15 -26.90 16.89
CA TYR A 145 -20.04 -25.97 17.01
C TYR A 145 -20.47 -24.56 17.51
N GLY A 146 -21.74 -24.31 17.84
CA GLY A 146 -22.21 -22.99 18.25
C GLY A 146 -21.96 -21.85 17.24
N VAL A 147 -21.79 -22.17 15.96
CA VAL A 147 -21.47 -21.24 14.88
C VAL A 147 -22.75 -20.60 14.35
N ARG A 148 -22.68 -19.33 13.94
CA ARG A 148 -23.79 -18.66 13.24
C ARG A 148 -23.40 -18.41 11.80
N ALA A 149 -24.30 -18.78 10.88
CA ALA A 149 -24.13 -18.53 9.46
C ALA A 149 -25.01 -17.38 8.99
N SER A 150 -24.48 -16.50 8.15
CA SER A 150 -25.26 -15.48 7.45
C SER A 150 -24.76 -15.30 6.02
N ARG A 151 -25.61 -14.84 5.10
CA ARG A 151 -25.22 -14.67 3.70
C ARG A 151 -24.12 -13.62 3.59
N ALA A 152 -23.00 -13.96 2.97
CA ALA A 152 -21.83 -13.09 2.92
C ALA A 152 -21.98 -11.95 1.91
N PHE A 153 -22.53 -12.26 0.73
CA PHE A 153 -22.62 -11.35 -0.42
C PHE A 153 -24.01 -11.36 -1.07
N GLN A 154 -24.38 -10.24 -1.68
CA GLN A 154 -25.68 -10.04 -2.35
C GLN A 154 -25.50 -9.27 -3.67
N PRO A 155 -24.86 -9.87 -4.70
CA PRO A 155 -24.69 -9.23 -6.00
C PRO A 155 -26.04 -9.00 -6.69
N LYS A 156 -26.23 -7.86 -7.38
CA LYS A 156 -27.47 -7.63 -8.14
C LYS A 156 -27.64 -8.54 -9.35
N LEU A 157 -26.54 -8.96 -9.98
CA LEU A 157 -26.53 -9.86 -11.13
C LEU A 157 -26.10 -11.27 -10.67
N ALA A 158 -26.90 -11.87 -9.79
CA ALA A 158 -26.65 -13.20 -9.23
C ALA A 158 -26.55 -14.30 -10.32
N ASP A 159 -27.18 -14.11 -11.48
CA ASP A 159 -27.06 -15.02 -12.63
C ASP A 159 -25.67 -15.02 -13.28
N GLN A 160 -24.79 -14.07 -12.93
CA GLN A 160 -23.48 -13.89 -13.55
C GLN A 160 -22.31 -14.30 -12.67
N THR A 161 -22.58 -14.71 -11.43
CA THR A 161 -21.59 -15.03 -10.40
C THR A 161 -22.16 -15.95 -9.34
N GLU A 162 -21.33 -16.77 -8.72
CA GLU A 162 -21.67 -17.66 -7.60
C GLU A 162 -21.28 -16.99 -6.26
N LEU A 163 -21.34 -15.65 -6.19
CA LEU A 163 -20.99 -14.92 -4.96
C LEU A 163 -22.12 -14.98 -3.94
N ASP A 164 -23.37 -15.12 -4.39
CA ASP A 164 -24.51 -15.30 -3.50
C ASP A 164 -24.51 -16.66 -2.80
N ASP A 165 -23.77 -17.66 -3.30
CA ASP A 165 -23.58 -18.95 -2.63
C ASP A 165 -22.62 -18.89 -1.42
N TYR A 166 -22.03 -17.72 -1.15
CA TYR A 166 -21.15 -17.54 0.00
C TYR A 166 -21.90 -17.16 1.27
N TYR A 167 -21.47 -17.77 2.37
CA TYR A 167 -21.92 -17.47 3.73
C TYR A 167 -20.71 -17.17 4.62
N VAL A 168 -20.89 -16.21 5.52
CA VAL A 168 -19.94 -15.95 6.61
C VAL A 168 -20.37 -16.75 7.83
N LEU A 169 -19.42 -17.45 8.43
CA LEU A 169 -19.56 -18.20 9.67
C LEU A 169 -18.86 -17.45 10.79
N ASP A 170 -19.63 -17.02 11.78
CA ASP A 170 -19.14 -16.40 13.02
C ASP A 170 -18.80 -17.52 14.02
N ILE A 171 -17.50 -17.70 14.30
CA ILE A 171 -16.99 -18.72 15.21
C ILE A 171 -16.74 -18.09 16.59
N PRO A 172 -17.38 -18.60 17.65
CA PRO A 172 -17.17 -18.10 19.01
C PRO A 172 -15.70 -18.16 19.47
N ASN A 173 -15.24 -17.10 20.16
CA ASN A 173 -13.86 -16.94 20.63
C ASN A 173 -13.36 -18.03 21.61
N ASP A 174 -14.25 -18.86 22.15
CA ASP A 174 -13.91 -20.00 23.02
C ASP A 174 -13.74 -21.34 22.26
N GLN A 175 -14.04 -21.39 20.95
CA GLN A 175 -13.85 -22.57 20.13
C GLN A 175 -12.39 -22.77 19.68
N LYS A 176 -11.76 -23.81 20.23
CA LYS A 176 -10.40 -24.23 19.84
C LYS A 176 -10.34 -25.31 18.75
N ASP A 177 -11.49 -25.81 18.25
CA ASP A 177 -11.56 -26.92 17.28
C ASP A 177 -12.04 -26.50 15.88
N TRP A 178 -11.43 -25.44 15.32
CA TRP A 178 -11.72 -25.00 13.94
C TRP A 178 -11.39 -26.08 12.89
N LYS A 179 -10.36 -26.91 13.15
CA LYS A 179 -9.99 -28.03 12.25
C LYS A 179 -11.07 -29.11 12.24
N GLY A 180 -11.70 -29.36 13.39
CA GLY A 180 -12.88 -30.23 13.50
C GLY A 180 -14.05 -29.67 12.71
N LEU A 181 -14.34 -28.38 12.85
CA LEU A 181 -15.39 -27.70 12.07
C LEU A 181 -15.13 -27.80 10.57
N GLN A 182 -13.94 -27.44 10.10
CA GLN A 182 -13.58 -27.54 8.68
C GLN A 182 -13.75 -28.98 8.16
N LYS A 183 -13.26 -29.98 8.91
CA LYS A 183 -13.43 -31.38 8.54
C LYS A 183 -14.90 -31.83 8.53
N ALA A 184 -15.74 -31.28 9.39
CA ALA A 184 -17.18 -31.56 9.41
C ALA A 184 -17.88 -30.93 8.19
N LEU A 185 -17.51 -29.69 7.86
CA LEU A 185 -17.97 -28.99 6.66
C LEU A 185 -17.57 -29.75 5.38
N ASP A 186 -16.30 -30.15 5.24
CA ASP A 186 -15.81 -30.92 4.09
C ASP A 186 -16.55 -32.26 3.92
N LYS A 187 -16.90 -32.92 5.03
CA LYS A 187 -17.63 -34.20 5.03
C LYS A 187 -19.11 -34.07 4.71
N SER A 188 -19.68 -32.88 4.80
CA SER A 188 -21.10 -32.65 4.49
C SER A 188 -21.42 -32.95 3.01
N GLY A 189 -20.42 -32.81 2.13
CA GLY A 189 -20.57 -33.01 0.68
C GLY A 189 -21.32 -31.89 -0.03
N ILE A 190 -21.63 -30.78 0.66
CA ILE A 190 -22.36 -29.63 0.11
C ILE A 190 -21.61 -28.30 0.22
N ILE A 191 -20.35 -28.36 0.66
CA ILE A 191 -19.42 -27.24 0.72
C ILE A 191 -18.42 -27.41 -0.42
N ASP A 192 -18.37 -26.45 -1.33
CA ASP A 192 -17.41 -26.44 -2.43
C ASP A 192 -16.07 -25.83 -2.01
N TRP A 193 -16.12 -24.87 -1.08
CA TRP A 193 -14.93 -24.15 -0.65
C TRP A 193 -15.06 -23.56 0.75
N VAL A 194 -13.93 -23.45 1.45
CA VAL A 194 -13.80 -22.78 2.75
C VAL A 194 -12.53 -21.93 2.74
N GLU A 195 -12.67 -20.65 3.07
CA GLU A 195 -11.55 -19.71 3.23
C GLU A 195 -11.72 -18.84 4.48
N GLY A 196 -10.61 -18.30 4.99
CA GLY A 196 -10.64 -17.40 6.13
C GLY A 196 -11.13 -16.01 5.71
N ASN A 197 -11.97 -15.36 6.53
CA ASN A 197 -12.31 -13.95 6.34
C ASN A 197 -11.15 -13.06 6.82
N GLU A 198 -10.09 -12.97 6.04
CA GLU A 198 -8.84 -12.36 6.46
C GLU A 198 -9.00 -10.86 6.77
N SER A 199 -8.31 -10.41 7.84
CA SER A 199 -8.22 -9.00 8.17
C SER A 199 -7.17 -8.29 7.32
N VAL A 200 -7.50 -7.09 6.85
CA VAL A 200 -6.63 -6.20 6.09
C VAL A 200 -6.54 -4.88 6.82
N SER A 201 -5.31 -4.40 7.02
CA SER A 201 -5.05 -3.10 7.66
C SER A 201 -4.21 -2.19 6.79
N VAL A 202 -4.56 -0.92 6.73
CA VAL A 202 -3.75 0.12 6.10
C VAL A 202 -3.30 1.16 7.11
N SER A 203 -2.04 1.55 7.00
CA SER A 203 -1.47 2.66 7.77
C SER A 203 -0.63 3.54 6.85
N PRO A 204 -0.86 4.87 6.82
CA PRO A 204 -0.02 5.77 6.07
C PRO A 204 1.42 5.69 6.54
N ILE A 205 2.34 5.54 5.59
CA ILE A 205 3.78 5.63 5.88
C ILE A 205 4.20 7.07 5.63
N GLU A 206 4.27 7.88 6.69
CA GLU A 206 4.63 9.29 6.58
C GLU A 206 6.03 9.47 5.96
N ALA A 207 6.11 10.37 4.98
CA ALA A 207 7.37 10.79 4.39
C ALA A 207 7.97 11.94 5.20
N ASN A 208 9.14 11.70 5.81
CA ASN A 208 9.86 12.70 6.61
C ASN A 208 10.98 13.43 5.84
N ARG A 209 10.97 13.36 4.51
CA ARG A 209 12.01 13.94 3.66
C ARG A 209 11.52 15.25 3.03
N LYS A 210 12.35 16.29 3.07
CA LYS A 210 12.12 17.49 2.26
C LYS A 210 12.17 17.10 0.77
N LEU A 211 11.06 17.30 0.07
CA LEU A 211 10.95 17.04 -1.35
C LEU A 211 11.88 17.96 -2.15
N PRO A 212 12.53 17.47 -3.22
CA PRO A 212 13.18 18.35 -4.18
C PRO A 212 12.11 19.24 -4.82
N GLU A 213 12.35 20.56 -4.82
CA GLU A 213 11.46 21.51 -5.49
C GLU A 213 11.55 21.32 -7.00
N VAL A 214 10.41 21.00 -7.63
CA VAL A 214 10.31 20.84 -9.07
C VAL A 214 10.05 22.20 -9.71
N ASN A 215 11.04 22.73 -10.43
CA ASN A 215 10.93 24.04 -11.10
C ASN A 215 10.41 23.91 -12.55
N ARG A 216 9.35 23.12 -12.76
CA ARG A 216 8.71 22.92 -14.07
C ARG A 216 7.32 23.55 -14.09
N LYS A 217 7.01 24.24 -15.18
CA LYS A 217 5.68 24.85 -15.39
C LYS A 217 4.79 23.88 -16.15
N TYR A 218 3.65 23.53 -15.56
CA TYR A 218 2.64 22.65 -16.18
C TYR A 218 1.47 23.42 -16.83
N GLY A 219 1.48 24.76 -16.76
CA GLY A 219 0.42 25.63 -17.27
C GLY A 219 -0.89 25.60 -16.47
N ILE A 220 -0.85 25.02 -15.27
CA ILE A 220 -1.90 25.04 -14.26
C ILE A 220 -1.38 25.79 -13.02
N ASN A 221 -2.27 26.24 -12.13
CA ASN A 221 -1.97 27.23 -11.10
C ASN A 221 -2.03 26.69 -9.66
N ASP A 222 -2.00 25.36 -9.50
CA ASP A 222 -2.09 24.68 -8.21
C ASP A 222 -0.79 24.88 -7.40
N PRO A 223 -0.84 25.38 -6.15
CA PRO A 223 0.34 25.70 -5.35
C PRO A 223 1.21 24.49 -4.98
N GLY A 224 0.66 23.28 -4.93
CA GLY A 224 1.38 22.06 -4.55
C GLY A 224 2.20 21.43 -5.68
N LEU A 225 2.21 21.99 -6.90
CA LEU A 225 2.90 21.42 -8.07
C LEU A 225 4.40 21.25 -7.86
N GLU A 226 5.04 22.11 -7.07
CA GLU A 226 6.47 22.03 -6.74
C GLU A 226 6.82 20.77 -5.94
N HIS A 227 5.84 20.11 -5.33
CA HIS A 227 5.98 18.86 -4.58
C HIS A 227 5.65 17.60 -5.41
N LEU A 228 5.14 17.77 -6.64
CA LEU A 228 4.72 16.66 -7.50
C LEU A 228 5.84 16.21 -8.44
N TRP A 229 6.89 15.59 -7.91
CA TRP A 229 7.96 14.98 -8.73
C TRP A 229 7.42 13.93 -9.72
N SER A 230 6.32 13.28 -9.35
CA SER A 230 5.59 12.33 -10.19
C SER A 230 5.15 12.95 -11.53
N PHE A 231 4.82 14.25 -11.55
CA PHE A 231 4.39 14.94 -12.76
C PHE A 231 5.54 15.08 -13.78
N GLU A 232 6.76 15.28 -13.28
CA GLU A 232 7.94 15.36 -14.14
C GLU A 232 8.22 14.02 -14.79
N VAL A 233 8.22 12.95 -13.98
CA VAL A 233 8.51 11.59 -14.45
C VAL A 233 7.42 11.03 -15.37
N MET A 234 6.17 11.44 -15.18
CA MET A 234 5.05 11.11 -16.07
C MET A 234 4.86 12.11 -17.22
N SER A 235 5.69 13.15 -17.34
CA SER A 235 5.62 14.18 -18.39
C SER A 235 4.24 14.83 -18.54
N MET A 236 3.65 15.24 -17.42
CA MET A 236 2.26 15.74 -17.36
C MET A 236 2.01 17.01 -18.16
N ASP A 237 3.03 17.86 -18.33
CA ASP A 237 2.94 19.05 -19.20
C ASP A 237 2.65 18.65 -20.65
N GLN A 238 3.33 17.62 -21.16
CA GLN A 238 3.11 17.14 -22.52
C GLN A 238 1.75 16.46 -22.69
N LEU A 239 1.24 15.79 -21.65
CA LEU A 239 -0.12 15.26 -21.64
C LEU A 239 -1.13 16.41 -21.81
N TYR A 240 -1.03 17.45 -20.97
CA TYR A 240 -1.96 18.56 -21.02
C TYR A 240 -1.95 19.28 -22.36
N ASP A 241 -0.76 19.60 -22.87
CA ASP A 241 -0.61 20.24 -24.18
C ASP A 241 -1.22 19.38 -25.30
N PHE A 242 -1.04 18.06 -25.24
CA PHE A 242 -1.62 17.15 -26.22
C PHE A 242 -3.15 17.13 -26.14
N LEU A 243 -3.74 17.01 -24.95
CA LEU A 243 -5.19 17.04 -24.75
C LEU A 243 -5.81 18.33 -25.32
N ASP A 244 -5.18 19.48 -25.07
CA ASP A 244 -5.64 20.79 -25.54
C ASP A 244 -5.47 20.95 -27.05
N GLN A 245 -4.28 20.64 -27.59
CA GLN A 245 -3.96 20.77 -29.02
C GLN A 245 -4.85 19.88 -29.88
N GLN A 246 -5.06 18.64 -29.45
CA GLN A 246 -5.94 17.69 -30.14
C GLN A 246 -7.43 17.94 -29.83
N LYS A 247 -7.74 18.88 -28.94
CA LYS A 247 -9.11 19.21 -28.48
C LYS A 247 -9.85 17.95 -28.04
N ILE A 248 -9.15 17.06 -27.34
CA ILE A 248 -9.73 15.80 -26.87
C ILE A 248 -10.82 16.13 -25.87
N LYS A 249 -11.99 15.50 -26.05
CA LYS A 249 -13.13 15.63 -25.15
C LYS A 249 -13.54 14.24 -24.65
N PRO A 250 -13.99 14.14 -23.39
CA PRO A 250 -14.53 12.89 -22.89
C PRO A 250 -15.82 12.53 -23.66
N LYS A 251 -15.97 11.24 -24.02
CA LYS A 251 -17.25 10.68 -24.50
C LYS A 251 -18.25 10.50 -23.36
N LYS A 252 -17.72 10.30 -22.14
CA LYS A 252 -18.45 10.36 -20.88
C LYS A 252 -17.49 10.77 -19.77
N THR A 253 -18.01 11.27 -18.67
CA THR A 253 -17.22 11.41 -17.44
C THR A 253 -17.09 10.03 -16.79
N ALA A 254 -15.86 9.53 -16.64
CA ALA A 254 -15.59 8.25 -16.03
C ALA A 254 -15.65 8.36 -14.50
N VAL A 255 -16.16 7.32 -13.82
CA VAL A 255 -16.22 7.29 -12.35
C VAL A 255 -15.14 6.38 -11.77
N VAL A 256 -14.23 6.93 -10.97
CA VAL A 256 -13.22 6.16 -10.21
C VAL A 256 -13.69 6.02 -8.77
N ALA A 257 -13.92 4.79 -8.33
CA ALA A 257 -14.28 4.47 -6.96
C ALA A 257 -13.04 4.18 -6.11
N ILE A 258 -12.85 4.96 -5.05
CA ILE A 258 -11.83 4.75 -4.03
C ILE A 258 -12.39 3.84 -2.95
N LEU A 259 -11.97 2.57 -2.95
CA LEU A 259 -12.35 1.57 -1.96
C LEU A 259 -11.29 1.54 -0.86
N ASP A 260 -11.55 2.29 0.23
CA ASP A 260 -10.53 2.60 1.23
C ASP A 260 -11.16 2.97 2.59
N THR A 261 -10.51 3.81 3.39
CA THR A 261 -10.96 4.35 4.68
C THR A 261 -12.04 5.43 4.57
N GLY A 262 -12.64 5.62 3.39
CA GLY A 262 -13.53 6.74 3.07
C GLY A 262 -12.77 7.88 2.42
N VAL A 263 -13.48 8.95 2.04
CA VAL A 263 -12.88 10.17 1.48
C VAL A 263 -13.51 11.39 2.13
N ASP A 264 -12.71 12.38 2.55
CA ASP A 264 -13.22 13.70 2.91
C ASP A 264 -13.80 14.41 1.68
N SER A 265 -15.09 14.15 1.40
CA SER A 265 -15.81 14.71 0.26
C SER A 265 -15.86 16.23 0.23
N LYS A 266 -15.64 16.88 1.38
CA LYS A 266 -15.69 18.34 1.53
C LYS A 266 -14.32 19.00 1.36
N HIS A 267 -13.27 18.20 1.15
CA HIS A 267 -11.94 18.71 0.92
C HIS A 267 -11.95 19.71 -0.25
N GLU A 268 -11.32 20.87 -0.05
CA GLU A 268 -11.39 22.01 -0.96
C GLU A 268 -10.90 21.74 -2.38
N ASP A 269 -10.07 20.69 -2.50
CA ASP A 269 -9.41 20.24 -3.72
C ASP A 269 -10.02 18.96 -4.31
N LEU A 270 -11.06 18.41 -3.66
CA LEU A 270 -11.78 17.20 -4.12
C LEU A 270 -13.26 17.49 -4.41
N THR A 271 -13.89 18.39 -3.66
CA THR A 271 -15.35 18.61 -3.66
C THR A 271 -15.94 18.80 -5.06
N ASP A 272 -15.28 19.60 -5.92
CA ASP A 272 -15.74 19.86 -7.28
C ASP A 272 -15.53 18.68 -8.24
N ASN A 273 -14.76 17.66 -7.83
CA ASN A 273 -14.54 16.43 -8.58
C ASN A 273 -15.04 15.15 -7.89
N PHE A 274 -15.80 15.28 -6.80
CA PHE A 274 -16.31 14.15 -6.04
C PHE A 274 -17.82 13.99 -6.23
N THR A 275 -18.30 12.75 -6.28
CA THR A 275 -19.73 12.40 -6.31
C THR A 275 -20.03 11.45 -5.17
N SER A 276 -20.78 11.93 -4.18
CA SER A 276 -21.29 11.11 -3.08
C SER A 276 -22.31 10.10 -3.61
N ILE A 277 -22.04 8.82 -3.35
CA ILE A 277 -23.00 7.72 -3.60
C ILE A 277 -23.68 7.26 -2.30
N ASN A 278 -23.07 7.56 -1.15
CA ASN A 278 -23.59 7.33 0.18
C ASN A 278 -22.78 8.17 1.18
N SER A 279 -23.45 9.03 1.97
CA SER A 279 -22.80 9.92 2.92
C SER A 279 -21.99 9.19 4.01
N LYS A 280 -22.22 7.89 4.24
CA LYS A 280 -21.41 7.09 5.17
C LYS A 280 -19.97 6.85 4.69
N TYR A 281 -19.71 7.03 3.40
CA TYR A 281 -18.39 6.87 2.78
C TYR A 281 -17.59 8.19 2.71
N ASP A 282 -18.29 9.31 2.91
CA ASP A 282 -17.81 10.66 2.64
C ASP A 282 -17.07 11.32 3.83
N ASN A 283 -16.63 10.50 4.78
CA ASN A 283 -15.82 10.89 5.91
C ASN A 283 -14.66 9.92 6.09
N ASP A 284 -13.48 10.47 6.31
CA ASP A 284 -12.24 9.72 6.41
C ASP A 284 -11.42 10.19 7.61
N PRO A 285 -11.71 9.68 8.83
CA PRO A 285 -10.93 10.06 10.01
C PRO A 285 -9.51 9.49 10.00
N ARG A 286 -9.20 8.54 9.09
CA ARG A 286 -7.87 7.93 8.98
C ARG A 286 -6.98 8.71 8.02
N GLY A 287 -7.55 9.25 6.95
CA GLY A 287 -6.92 10.11 5.95
C GLY A 287 -6.30 9.39 4.75
N HIS A 288 -6.20 8.06 4.79
CA HIS A 288 -5.55 7.28 3.73
C HIS A 288 -6.34 7.32 2.41
N GLY A 289 -7.66 7.11 2.46
CA GLY A 289 -8.52 7.17 1.28
C GLY A 289 -8.62 8.57 0.68
N THR A 290 -8.63 9.62 1.52
CA THR A 290 -8.56 11.02 1.06
C THR A 290 -7.26 11.30 0.30
N HIS A 291 -6.14 10.74 0.76
CA HIS A 291 -4.85 10.84 0.07
C HIS A 291 -4.87 10.13 -1.28
N CYS A 292 -5.42 8.92 -1.33
CA CYS A 292 -5.58 8.19 -2.59
C CYS A 292 -6.51 8.93 -3.58
N ALA A 293 -7.58 9.57 -3.08
CA ALA A 293 -8.50 10.35 -3.89
C ALA A 293 -7.81 11.55 -4.57
N GLY A 294 -6.99 12.30 -3.84
CA GLY A 294 -6.25 13.43 -4.42
C GLY A 294 -5.30 13.00 -5.54
N ILE A 295 -4.60 11.89 -5.38
CA ILE A 295 -3.73 11.34 -6.42
C ILE A 295 -4.54 10.95 -7.66
N ALA A 296 -5.67 10.26 -7.46
CA ALA A 296 -6.49 9.76 -8.56
C ALA A 296 -7.20 10.86 -9.35
N GLY A 297 -7.57 11.97 -8.71
CA GLY A 297 -8.47 12.94 -9.33
C GLY A 297 -8.71 14.25 -8.59
N ALA A 298 -7.70 14.83 -7.93
CA ALA A 298 -7.79 16.21 -7.44
C ALA A 298 -8.20 17.20 -8.54
N VAL A 299 -8.83 18.29 -8.13
CA VAL A 299 -9.32 19.34 -9.02
C VAL A 299 -8.14 20.20 -9.50
N SER A 300 -7.62 19.94 -10.69
CA SER A 300 -6.55 20.77 -11.25
C SER A 300 -7.02 22.19 -11.62
N ASN A 301 -6.07 23.13 -11.60
CA ASN A 301 -6.22 24.51 -12.04
C ASN A 301 -7.25 25.33 -11.24
N ASN A 302 -7.36 25.05 -9.94
CA ASN A 302 -8.30 25.72 -9.02
C ASN A 302 -7.63 26.67 -8.02
N GLN A 303 -6.31 26.88 -8.14
CA GLN A 303 -5.46 27.66 -7.22
C GLN A 303 -5.33 27.07 -5.80
N LYS A 304 -5.56 25.76 -5.64
CA LYS A 304 -5.47 25.04 -4.36
C LYS A 304 -4.66 23.77 -4.54
N GLY A 305 -4.11 23.28 -3.44
CA GLY A 305 -3.63 21.91 -3.35
C GLY A 305 -2.80 21.37 -4.51
N VAL A 306 -3.18 20.18 -4.96
CA VAL A 306 -2.50 19.35 -5.95
C VAL A 306 -3.33 19.25 -7.23
N ALA A 307 -2.81 18.53 -8.23
CA ALA A 307 -3.47 18.39 -9.53
C ALA A 307 -3.51 16.92 -9.98
N SER A 308 -4.30 16.64 -11.01
CA SER A 308 -4.45 15.32 -11.61
C SER A 308 -4.47 15.37 -13.16
N TYR A 309 -4.81 14.27 -13.84
CA TYR A 309 -4.59 14.03 -15.27
C TYR A 309 -5.26 14.97 -16.30
N SER A 310 -6.09 15.91 -15.87
CA SER A 310 -6.73 16.89 -16.75
C SER A 310 -6.70 18.27 -16.12
N ARG A 311 -6.65 19.32 -16.97
CA ARG A 311 -6.79 20.73 -16.55
C ARG A 311 -8.21 21.08 -16.07
N ASN A 312 -9.16 20.15 -16.19
CA ASN A 312 -10.56 20.32 -15.77
C ASN A 312 -11.20 18.98 -15.35
N ASN A 313 -12.34 19.08 -14.66
CA ASN A 313 -13.07 17.95 -14.07
C ASN A 313 -13.99 17.21 -15.05
N GLY A 314 -13.83 17.40 -16.37
CA GLY A 314 -14.75 16.82 -17.35
C GLY A 314 -14.55 15.32 -17.59
N PHE A 315 -13.33 14.83 -17.38
CA PHE A 315 -12.94 13.47 -17.78
C PHE A 315 -13.22 12.44 -16.69
N VAL A 316 -12.87 12.73 -15.44
CA VAL A 316 -12.94 11.79 -14.33
C VAL A 316 -13.67 12.44 -13.17
N LYS A 317 -14.57 11.69 -12.51
CA LYS A 317 -15.16 12.00 -11.21
C LYS A 317 -14.77 10.91 -10.22
N LEU A 318 -14.54 11.30 -8.98
CA LEU A 318 -14.25 10.40 -7.88
C LEU A 318 -15.52 10.03 -7.13
N THR A 319 -15.55 8.82 -6.57
CA THR A 319 -16.50 8.43 -5.53
C THR A 319 -15.80 7.57 -4.49
N SER A 320 -16.43 7.34 -3.34
CA SER A 320 -15.86 6.52 -2.27
C SER A 320 -16.79 5.38 -1.90
N ILE A 321 -16.21 4.21 -1.62
CA ILE A 321 -16.86 3.11 -0.92
C ILE A 321 -15.95 2.75 0.25
N LYS A 322 -16.40 3.03 1.48
CA LYS A 322 -15.61 2.76 2.68
C LYS A 322 -15.66 1.27 3.00
N VAL A 323 -14.55 0.58 2.76
CA VAL A 323 -14.36 -0.84 3.09
C VAL A 323 -13.43 -1.03 4.28
N LEU A 324 -12.71 0.03 4.68
CA LEU A 324 -11.87 0.05 5.88
C LEU A 324 -12.46 1.03 6.90
N ASN A 325 -12.49 0.60 8.17
CA ASN A 325 -13.01 1.38 9.27
C ASN A 325 -12.10 2.57 9.63
N SER A 326 -12.48 3.33 10.65
CA SER A 326 -11.75 4.53 11.10
C SER A 326 -10.33 4.26 11.63
N SER A 327 -10.01 3.01 11.98
CA SER A 327 -8.68 2.57 12.38
C SER A 327 -7.84 2.06 11.19
N GLY A 328 -8.39 2.07 9.97
CA GLY A 328 -7.73 1.54 8.78
C GLY A 328 -7.87 0.03 8.61
N MET A 329 -8.78 -0.62 9.34
CA MET A 329 -8.96 -2.08 9.29
C MET A 329 -10.25 -2.45 8.57
N GLY A 330 -10.23 -3.52 7.79
CA GLY A 330 -11.40 -4.16 7.21
C GLY A 330 -11.16 -5.65 7.07
N THR A 331 -12.17 -6.37 6.61
CA THR A 331 -12.08 -7.81 6.33
C THR A 331 -12.20 -8.07 4.85
N GLN A 332 -11.76 -9.23 4.41
CA GLN A 332 -11.98 -9.70 3.05
C GLN A 332 -13.45 -9.55 2.63
N GLN A 333 -14.39 -9.95 3.48
CA GLN A 333 -15.82 -9.83 3.21
C GLN A 333 -16.23 -8.38 2.94
N THR A 334 -15.75 -7.43 3.75
CA THR A 334 -16.07 -6.00 3.56
C THR A 334 -15.51 -5.45 2.26
N ILE A 335 -14.30 -5.88 1.86
CA ILE A 335 -13.64 -5.46 0.62
C ILE A 335 -14.40 -6.04 -0.59
N ILE A 336 -14.75 -7.33 -0.55
CA ILE A 336 -15.52 -7.99 -1.61
C ILE A 336 -16.89 -7.35 -1.77
N ASN A 337 -17.59 -7.06 -0.67
CA ASN A 337 -18.86 -6.32 -0.72
C ASN A 337 -18.70 -4.94 -1.36
N GLY A 338 -17.58 -4.25 -1.11
CA GLY A 338 -17.27 -2.98 -1.78
C GLY A 338 -17.05 -3.13 -3.29
N ILE A 339 -16.34 -4.19 -3.72
CA ILE A 339 -16.13 -4.51 -5.14
C ILE A 339 -17.48 -4.79 -5.83
N ILE A 340 -18.35 -5.56 -5.19
CA ILE A 340 -19.70 -5.87 -5.67
C ILE A 340 -20.54 -4.58 -5.76
N GLU A 341 -20.54 -3.74 -4.72
CA GLU A 341 -21.29 -2.48 -4.73
C GLU A 341 -20.81 -1.54 -5.87
N ALA A 342 -19.49 -1.45 -6.08
CA ALA A 342 -18.91 -0.69 -7.18
C ALA A 342 -19.38 -1.21 -8.55
N ALA A 343 -19.35 -2.53 -8.74
CA ALA A 343 -19.79 -3.20 -9.96
C ALA A 343 -21.30 -3.00 -10.21
N ASP A 344 -22.12 -3.14 -9.17
CA ASP A 344 -23.58 -2.93 -9.22
C ASP A 344 -23.97 -1.49 -9.55
N ARG A 345 -23.08 -0.55 -9.24
CA ARG A 345 -23.20 0.88 -9.59
C ARG A 345 -22.60 1.20 -10.96
N LYS A 346 -21.93 0.23 -11.61
CA LYS A 346 -21.26 0.38 -12.91
C LYS A 346 -20.25 1.53 -12.91
N VAL A 347 -19.47 1.65 -11.83
CA VAL A 347 -18.33 2.57 -11.82
C VAL A 347 -17.32 2.15 -12.89
N ASP A 348 -16.47 3.06 -13.33
CA ASP A 348 -15.55 2.77 -14.43
C ASP A 348 -14.27 2.08 -13.97
N VAL A 349 -13.75 2.49 -12.81
CA VAL A 349 -12.50 2.00 -12.23
C VAL A 349 -12.69 1.80 -10.74
N ILE A 350 -12.17 0.69 -10.21
CA ILE A 350 -12.15 0.37 -8.79
C ILE A 350 -10.69 0.43 -8.33
N SER A 351 -10.38 1.37 -7.43
CA SER A 351 -9.04 1.57 -6.89
C SER A 351 -8.94 0.99 -5.48
N LEU A 352 -8.10 -0.04 -5.32
CA LEU A 352 -7.88 -0.77 -4.07
C LEU A 352 -6.45 -0.54 -3.57
N SER A 353 -6.24 0.51 -2.79
CA SER A 353 -4.96 0.84 -2.17
C SER A 353 -4.70 0.05 -0.88
N LEU A 354 -5.05 -1.24 -0.92
CA LEU A 354 -5.10 -2.16 0.21
C LEU A 354 -4.73 -3.58 -0.24
N GLY A 355 -4.42 -4.44 0.73
CA GLY A 355 -4.16 -5.85 0.48
C GLY A 355 -3.54 -6.53 1.69
N GLY A 356 -3.66 -7.86 1.73
CA GLY A 356 -3.12 -8.71 2.79
C GLY A 356 -2.33 -9.89 2.21
N TYR A 357 -1.50 -10.51 3.04
CA TYR A 357 -0.75 -11.70 2.63
C TYR A 357 -1.71 -12.87 2.43
N SER A 358 -1.91 -13.27 1.18
CA SER A 358 -2.73 -14.41 0.80
C SER A 358 -2.55 -14.72 -0.69
N ASN A 359 -2.90 -15.92 -1.13
CA ASN A 359 -2.67 -16.33 -2.53
C ASN A 359 -3.98 -16.75 -3.24
N GLN A 360 -3.96 -16.83 -4.58
CA GLN A 360 -5.13 -17.24 -5.37
C GLN A 360 -5.73 -18.58 -4.90
N THR A 361 -4.89 -19.52 -4.45
CA THR A 361 -5.37 -20.83 -3.97
C THR A 361 -6.06 -20.78 -2.61
N LYS A 362 -5.99 -19.65 -1.91
CA LYS A 362 -6.61 -19.42 -0.59
C LYS A 362 -7.81 -18.50 -0.65
N GLN A 363 -7.99 -17.73 -1.73
CA GLN A 363 -8.94 -16.62 -1.78
C GLN A 363 -9.78 -16.57 -3.06
N ARG A 364 -10.62 -17.60 -3.23
CA ARG A 364 -11.51 -17.79 -4.38
C ARG A 364 -12.59 -16.72 -4.45
N ALA A 365 -13.08 -16.19 -3.33
CA ALA A 365 -14.11 -15.16 -3.37
C ALA A 365 -13.61 -13.85 -3.99
N TYR A 366 -12.34 -13.49 -3.81
CA TYR A 366 -11.75 -12.32 -4.49
C TYR A 366 -11.73 -12.51 -6.01
N GLU A 367 -11.35 -13.69 -6.50
CA GLU A 367 -11.37 -13.98 -7.94
C GLU A 367 -12.76 -13.82 -8.55
N LYS A 368 -13.80 -14.35 -7.86
CA LYS A 368 -15.18 -14.20 -8.30
C LYS A 368 -15.65 -12.75 -8.27
N ALA A 369 -15.29 -11.99 -7.23
CA ALA A 369 -15.62 -10.57 -7.10
C ALA A 369 -14.98 -9.71 -8.19
N VAL A 370 -13.70 -9.95 -8.49
CA VAL A 370 -12.97 -9.26 -9.56
C VAL A 370 -13.56 -9.62 -10.92
N LYS A 371 -13.84 -10.91 -11.17
CA LYS A 371 -14.50 -11.36 -12.40
C LYS A 371 -15.88 -10.73 -12.58
N TYR A 372 -16.65 -10.61 -11.50
CA TYR A 372 -17.94 -9.93 -11.49
C TYR A 372 -17.80 -8.45 -11.88
N ALA A 373 -16.86 -7.73 -11.27
CA ALA A 373 -16.58 -6.33 -11.59
C ALA A 373 -16.12 -6.15 -13.05
N ASN A 374 -15.21 -6.98 -13.53
CA ASN A 374 -14.72 -6.95 -14.90
C ASN A 374 -15.86 -7.22 -15.91
N LYS A 375 -16.77 -8.18 -15.64
CA LYS A 375 -17.96 -8.42 -16.47
C LYS A 375 -18.94 -7.24 -16.48
N ALA A 376 -19.07 -6.54 -15.36
CA ALA A 376 -19.85 -5.30 -15.27
C ALA A 376 -19.19 -4.11 -16.01
N GLY A 377 -17.98 -4.30 -16.54
CA GLY A 377 -17.20 -3.31 -17.27
C GLY A 377 -16.33 -2.43 -16.38
N CYS A 378 -16.20 -2.73 -15.09
CA CYS A 378 -15.29 -2.04 -14.18
C CYS A 378 -13.86 -2.55 -14.40
N ILE A 379 -12.87 -1.65 -14.33
CA ILE A 379 -11.45 -2.06 -14.30
C ILE A 379 -10.96 -2.03 -12.86
N VAL A 380 -10.43 -3.14 -12.35
CA VAL A 380 -9.94 -3.26 -10.97
C VAL A 380 -8.43 -3.03 -10.93
N VAL A 381 -7.99 -2.12 -10.06
CA VAL A 381 -6.58 -1.76 -9.86
C VAL A 381 -6.24 -1.93 -8.39
N ALA A 382 -5.17 -2.66 -8.06
CA ALA A 382 -4.79 -2.92 -6.68
C ALA A 382 -3.29 -2.73 -6.40
N ALA A 383 -2.99 -2.34 -5.16
CA ALA A 383 -1.63 -2.18 -4.67
C ALA A 383 -0.90 -3.53 -4.58
N ALA A 384 0.38 -3.57 -5.01
CA ALA A 384 1.19 -4.79 -4.91
C ALA A 384 1.50 -5.21 -3.46
N GLY A 385 1.49 -4.27 -2.52
CA GLY A 385 1.85 -4.47 -1.11
C GLY A 385 3.23 -3.91 -0.76
N ASN A 386 3.50 -3.75 0.54
CA ASN A 386 4.65 -3.00 1.06
C ASN A 386 5.62 -3.86 1.89
N SER A 387 5.80 -5.14 1.53
CA SER A 387 6.56 -6.11 2.30
C SER A 387 7.85 -6.60 1.62
N ASN A 388 8.26 -5.99 0.50
CA ASN A 388 9.40 -6.42 -0.32
C ASN A 388 9.33 -7.93 -0.70
N ARG A 389 8.12 -8.41 -1.00
CA ARG A 389 7.82 -9.80 -1.37
C ARG A 389 7.19 -9.87 -2.75
N ASN A 390 6.92 -11.06 -3.24
CA ASN A 390 6.22 -11.23 -4.51
C ASN A 390 4.71 -11.00 -4.33
N ALA A 391 4.12 -10.15 -5.17
CA ALA A 391 2.70 -9.79 -5.11
C ALA A 391 1.75 -10.96 -5.37
N LYS A 392 2.20 -12.09 -5.94
CA LYS A 392 1.38 -13.31 -6.09
C LYS A 392 0.87 -13.85 -4.74
N ASP A 393 1.62 -13.58 -3.68
CA ASP A 393 1.31 -13.97 -2.31
C ASP A 393 0.51 -12.88 -1.56
N PHE A 394 -0.10 -11.93 -2.30
CA PHE A 394 -0.96 -10.90 -1.74
C PHE A 394 -2.29 -10.80 -2.50
N SER A 395 -3.38 -10.65 -1.75
CA SER A 395 -4.73 -10.49 -2.30
C SER A 395 -5.30 -9.11 -1.93
N PRO A 396 -6.09 -8.47 -2.81
CA PRO A 396 -6.65 -9.00 -4.06
C PRO A 396 -5.75 -8.84 -5.31
N VAL A 397 -4.53 -8.30 -5.18
CA VAL A 397 -3.70 -7.94 -6.35
C VAL A 397 -3.33 -9.12 -7.26
N ASN A 398 -3.26 -10.33 -6.69
CA ASN A 398 -3.01 -11.57 -7.43
C ASN A 398 -4.24 -12.14 -8.18
N ALA A 399 -5.44 -11.61 -7.96
CA ALA A 399 -6.64 -12.12 -8.60
C ALA A 399 -6.61 -11.85 -10.11
N GLU A 400 -7.03 -12.83 -10.91
CA GLU A 400 -7.04 -12.70 -12.36
C GLU A 400 -7.95 -11.54 -12.81
N GLY A 401 -7.42 -10.69 -13.69
CA GLY A 401 -8.13 -9.51 -14.16
C GLY A 401 -7.92 -8.24 -13.33
N VAL A 402 -7.10 -8.27 -12.28
CA VAL A 402 -6.63 -7.08 -11.56
C VAL A 402 -5.36 -6.52 -12.20
N ILE A 403 -5.30 -5.20 -12.39
CA ILE A 403 -4.06 -4.49 -12.74
C ILE A 403 -3.30 -4.19 -11.43
N GLY A 404 -2.17 -4.84 -11.23
CA GLY A 404 -1.36 -4.72 -10.02
C GLY A 404 -0.29 -3.63 -10.13
N VAL A 405 -0.13 -2.83 -9.07
CA VAL A 405 0.71 -1.63 -9.12
C VAL A 405 1.85 -1.69 -8.11
N SER A 406 3.08 -1.74 -8.62
CA SER A 406 4.30 -1.59 -7.83
C SER A 406 4.67 -0.11 -7.65
N ALA A 407 5.43 0.19 -6.60
CA ALA A 407 5.89 1.54 -6.28
C ALA A 407 7.35 1.74 -6.70
N ILE A 408 7.62 2.87 -7.36
CA ILE A 408 8.98 3.34 -7.65
C ILE A 408 9.34 4.57 -6.82
N SER A 409 10.65 4.78 -6.69
CA SER A 409 11.25 5.97 -6.09
C SER A 409 11.58 7.04 -7.13
N GLU A 410 11.98 8.23 -6.67
CA GLU A 410 12.32 9.37 -7.53
C GLU A 410 13.46 9.08 -8.53
N ASP A 411 14.34 8.13 -8.22
CA ASP A 411 15.44 7.72 -9.10
C ASP A 411 15.05 6.61 -10.09
N LEU A 412 13.75 6.28 -10.19
CA LEU A 412 13.18 5.21 -11.01
C LEU A 412 13.58 3.79 -10.58
N SER A 413 14.14 3.62 -9.37
CA SER A 413 14.30 2.29 -8.76
C SER A 413 13.00 1.82 -8.11
N ARG A 414 12.84 0.50 -7.94
CA ARG A 414 11.76 -0.03 -7.10
C ARG A 414 11.90 0.53 -5.68
N ALA A 415 10.80 1.03 -5.12
CA ALA A 415 10.80 1.44 -3.72
C ALA A 415 11.13 0.22 -2.85
N VAL A 416 12.00 0.39 -1.85
CA VAL A 416 12.54 -0.75 -1.06
C VAL A 416 11.44 -1.59 -0.41
N PHE A 417 10.32 -0.97 -0.01
CA PHE A 417 9.16 -1.66 0.56
C PHE A 417 8.28 -2.35 -0.50
N SER A 418 8.31 -1.92 -1.77
CA SER A 418 7.36 -2.38 -2.78
C SER A 418 7.51 -3.87 -3.02
N ASN A 419 6.39 -4.59 -2.98
CA ASN A 419 6.32 -5.93 -3.51
C ASN A 419 6.63 -5.93 -5.02
N THR A 420 7.14 -7.05 -5.51
CA THR A 420 7.45 -7.29 -6.92
C THR A 420 6.22 -7.82 -7.66
N VAL A 421 6.06 -7.47 -8.93
CA VAL A 421 4.91 -7.85 -9.77
C VAL A 421 5.28 -8.80 -10.90
N GLU A 422 6.46 -9.42 -10.81
CA GLU A 422 7.03 -10.28 -11.86
C GLU A 422 6.21 -11.55 -12.12
N ASP A 423 5.49 -12.05 -11.11
CA ASP A 423 4.66 -13.27 -11.20
C ASP A 423 3.15 -12.97 -11.25
N ILE A 424 2.74 -11.71 -11.43
CA ILE A 424 1.33 -11.36 -11.69
C ILE A 424 1.15 -10.94 -13.15
N LYS A 425 0.04 -11.36 -13.78
CA LYS A 425 -0.16 -11.21 -15.23
C LYS A 425 -0.20 -9.75 -15.71
N MET A 426 -0.76 -8.86 -14.91
CA MET A 426 -1.00 -7.45 -15.30
C MET A 426 -0.31 -6.47 -14.35
N GLY A 427 1.01 -6.63 -14.18
CA GLY A 427 1.85 -5.77 -13.35
C GLY A 427 2.36 -4.50 -14.06
N VAL A 428 2.20 -3.33 -13.43
CA VAL A 428 2.75 -2.04 -13.85
C VAL A 428 3.39 -1.30 -12.67
N ALA A 429 4.14 -0.23 -12.97
CA ALA A 429 4.76 0.62 -11.97
C ALA A 429 4.19 2.05 -12.00
N ALA A 430 4.13 2.68 -10.82
CA ALA A 430 3.82 4.10 -10.67
C ALA A 430 4.60 4.73 -9.49
N PRO A 431 4.71 6.08 -9.45
CA PRO A 431 5.35 6.79 -8.35
C PRO A 431 4.73 6.44 -6.99
N GLY A 432 5.56 5.99 -6.03
CA GLY A 432 5.06 5.56 -4.71
C GLY A 432 5.89 6.03 -3.50
N THR A 433 6.94 6.83 -3.71
CA THR A 433 7.70 7.47 -2.61
C THR A 433 7.47 8.97 -2.57
N ASN A 434 7.41 9.52 -1.35
CA ASN A 434 7.24 10.93 -1.05
C ASN A 434 6.11 11.57 -1.88
N ILE A 435 4.95 10.91 -1.93
CA ILE A 435 3.83 11.34 -2.76
C ILE A 435 2.98 12.34 -1.98
N TYR A 436 3.02 13.61 -2.39
CA TYR A 436 2.24 14.68 -1.80
C TYR A 436 0.80 14.67 -2.31
N SER A 437 -0.19 14.66 -1.41
CA SER A 437 -1.60 14.69 -1.76
C SER A 437 -2.49 15.18 -0.61
N THR A 438 -3.80 15.22 -0.87
CA THR A 438 -4.85 15.69 0.04
C THR A 438 -4.97 14.80 1.28
N ILE A 439 -5.20 15.36 2.46
CA ILE A 439 -5.61 14.65 3.67
C ILE A 439 -6.78 15.42 4.32
N PRO A 440 -7.55 14.81 5.23
CA PRO A 440 -8.78 15.40 5.74
C PRO A 440 -8.60 16.80 6.35
N GLY A 441 -9.65 17.61 6.25
CA GLY A 441 -9.69 18.95 6.84
C GLY A 441 -8.92 20.01 6.03
N ASN A 442 -8.93 19.91 4.70
CA ASN A 442 -8.22 20.81 3.77
C ASN A 442 -6.71 20.86 4.01
N ASN A 443 -6.12 19.72 4.36
CA ASN A 443 -4.69 19.61 4.61
C ASN A 443 -4.04 18.73 3.53
N TYR A 444 -2.70 18.71 3.51
CA TYR A 444 -1.95 17.94 2.53
C TYR A 444 -0.73 17.32 3.21
N ALA A 445 -0.35 16.11 2.81
CA ALA A 445 0.79 15.41 3.36
C ALA A 445 1.46 14.50 2.32
N SER A 446 2.71 14.14 2.59
CA SER A 446 3.47 13.20 1.77
C SER A 446 3.47 11.81 2.39
N TYR A 447 3.07 10.80 1.62
CA TYR A 447 3.09 9.40 2.04
C TYR A 447 3.92 8.52 1.10
N ASN A 448 4.35 7.37 1.63
CA ASN A 448 5.01 6.30 0.89
C ASN A 448 4.11 5.08 0.83
N GLY A 449 4.10 4.37 -0.30
CA GLY A 449 3.42 3.09 -0.43
C GLY A 449 3.02 2.74 -1.86
N THR A 450 2.84 1.45 -2.11
CA THR A 450 2.09 0.97 -3.30
C THR A 450 0.66 1.48 -3.31
N SER A 451 0.11 1.79 -2.13
CA SER A 451 -1.15 2.52 -1.93
C SER A 451 -1.17 3.90 -2.59
N MET A 452 -0.04 4.60 -2.69
CA MET A 452 0.06 5.89 -3.39
C MET A 452 0.33 5.73 -4.89
N ALA A 453 0.99 4.63 -5.29
CA ALA A 453 1.21 4.30 -6.69
C ALA A 453 -0.09 3.90 -7.42
N THR A 454 -0.93 3.11 -6.75
CA THR A 454 -2.21 2.60 -7.26
C THR A 454 -3.15 3.68 -7.82
N PRO A 455 -3.46 4.78 -7.10
CA PRO A 455 -4.39 5.80 -7.57
C PRO A 455 -3.89 6.59 -8.78
N TYR A 456 -2.57 6.67 -9.04
CA TYR A 456 -2.08 7.22 -10.31
C TYR A 456 -2.55 6.37 -11.49
N VAL A 457 -2.39 5.04 -11.40
CA VAL A 457 -2.86 4.12 -12.44
C VAL A 457 -4.39 4.19 -12.57
N SER A 458 -5.12 4.20 -11.46
CA SER A 458 -6.59 4.31 -11.46
C SER A 458 -7.09 5.60 -12.11
N GLY A 459 -6.46 6.74 -11.82
CA GLY A 459 -6.79 8.04 -12.42
C GLY A 459 -6.50 8.08 -13.92
N LEU A 460 -5.36 7.52 -14.35
CA LEU A 460 -5.02 7.43 -15.77
C LEU A 460 -6.00 6.52 -16.53
N ILE A 461 -6.36 5.36 -15.97
CA ILE A 461 -7.37 4.49 -16.55
C ILE A 461 -8.73 5.19 -16.60
N GLY A 462 -9.09 5.98 -15.58
CA GLY A 462 -10.27 6.85 -15.60
C GLY A 462 -10.25 7.81 -16.80
N LEU A 463 -9.13 8.50 -17.03
CA LEU A 463 -8.95 9.36 -18.20
C LEU A 463 -9.11 8.54 -19.51
N MET A 464 -8.50 7.37 -19.60
CA MET A 464 -8.62 6.49 -20.77
C MET A 464 -10.08 6.05 -21.01
N LYS A 465 -10.80 5.61 -19.98
CA LYS A 465 -12.21 5.20 -20.08
C LYS A 465 -13.16 6.33 -20.41
N SER A 466 -12.84 7.56 -20.02
CA SER A 466 -13.62 8.74 -20.40
C SER A 466 -13.56 8.98 -21.93
N ILE A 467 -12.44 8.65 -22.57
CA ILE A 467 -12.20 8.78 -24.02
C ILE A 467 -12.72 7.54 -24.78
N ASN A 468 -12.51 6.34 -24.22
CA ASN A 468 -13.02 5.08 -24.74
C ASN A 468 -13.83 4.31 -23.67
N PRO A 469 -15.15 4.53 -23.59
CA PRO A 469 -16.00 3.87 -22.59
C PRO A 469 -16.07 2.34 -22.66
N LYS A 470 -15.63 1.73 -23.77
CA LYS A 470 -15.65 0.27 -23.97
C LYS A 470 -14.33 -0.41 -23.58
N LEU A 471 -13.35 0.36 -23.12
CA LEU A 471 -12.05 -0.16 -22.70
C LEU A 471 -12.23 -1.16 -21.54
N ASP A 472 -11.67 -2.35 -21.71
CA ASP A 472 -11.63 -3.40 -20.69
C ASP A 472 -10.25 -3.47 -19.99
N SER A 473 -10.15 -4.30 -18.95
CA SER A 473 -8.95 -4.42 -18.10
C SER A 473 -7.72 -4.91 -18.88
N GLN A 474 -7.90 -5.86 -19.81
CA GLN A 474 -6.80 -6.42 -20.60
C GLN A 474 -6.26 -5.36 -21.59
N GLN A 475 -7.17 -4.69 -22.31
CA GLN A 475 -6.80 -3.61 -23.23
C GLN A 475 -6.13 -2.44 -22.49
N ALA A 476 -6.63 -2.07 -21.31
CA ALA A 476 -6.02 -1.03 -20.49
C ALA A 476 -4.60 -1.41 -20.09
N TYR A 477 -4.39 -2.63 -19.58
CA TYR A 477 -3.06 -3.14 -19.25
C TYR A 477 -2.13 -3.14 -20.47
N GLU A 478 -2.57 -3.66 -21.62
CA GLU A 478 -1.76 -3.71 -22.84
C GLU A 478 -1.32 -2.31 -23.30
N ILE A 479 -2.22 -1.32 -23.21
CA ILE A 479 -1.90 0.08 -23.52
C ILE A 479 -0.86 0.63 -22.52
N LEU A 480 -1.07 0.44 -21.23
CA LEU A 480 -0.16 0.90 -20.18
C LEU A 480 1.23 0.25 -20.31
N HIS A 481 1.27 -1.04 -20.59
CA HIS A 481 2.50 -1.81 -20.79
C HIS A 481 3.24 -1.36 -22.06
N ALA A 482 2.54 -1.28 -23.20
CA ALA A 482 3.16 -0.96 -24.49
C ALA A 482 3.63 0.50 -24.58
N SER A 483 3.02 1.41 -23.82
CA SER A 483 3.37 2.83 -23.80
C SER A 483 4.26 3.25 -22.63
N GLY A 484 4.45 2.35 -21.67
CA GLY A 484 5.21 2.61 -20.46
C GLY A 484 6.71 2.75 -20.70
N LYS A 485 7.41 3.19 -19.65
CA LYS A 485 8.85 3.41 -19.64
C LYS A 485 9.53 2.41 -18.72
N ASP A 486 10.71 1.93 -19.13
CA ASP A 486 11.52 1.06 -18.28
C ASP A 486 11.91 1.74 -16.97
N THR A 487 11.79 0.97 -15.88
CA THR A 487 12.37 1.31 -14.58
C THR A 487 13.79 0.74 -14.46
N ARG A 488 14.51 1.06 -13.39
CA ARG A 488 15.82 0.43 -13.11
C ARG A 488 15.71 -1.05 -12.69
N SER A 489 14.50 -1.51 -12.38
CA SER A 489 14.19 -2.86 -11.90
C SER A 489 12.99 -3.43 -12.68
N GLY A 490 13.05 -3.34 -14.03
CA GLY A 490 11.90 -3.56 -14.91
C GLY A 490 11.20 -4.91 -14.71
N SER A 491 11.96 -6.00 -14.52
CA SER A 491 11.37 -7.32 -14.26
C SER A 491 10.56 -7.36 -12.96
N GLU A 492 11.05 -6.70 -11.91
CA GLU A 492 10.41 -6.69 -10.59
C GLU A 492 9.22 -5.73 -10.49
N THR A 493 9.20 -4.67 -11.30
CA THR A 493 8.24 -3.55 -11.15
C THR A 493 7.22 -3.46 -12.28
N GLY A 494 7.49 -4.06 -13.43
CA GLY A 494 6.75 -3.79 -14.65
C GLY A 494 7.12 -2.42 -15.26
N GLN A 495 6.35 -2.02 -16.27
CA GLN A 495 6.57 -0.74 -16.97
C GLN A 495 6.00 0.43 -16.16
N LEU A 496 6.75 1.53 -16.07
CA LEU A 496 6.27 2.77 -15.47
C LEU A 496 5.26 3.43 -16.40
N ILE A 497 4.05 3.69 -15.89
CA ILE A 497 3.00 4.32 -16.69
C ILE A 497 3.44 5.66 -17.29
N GLN A 498 3.04 5.91 -18.55
CA GLN A 498 3.31 7.15 -19.26
C GLN A 498 1.98 7.70 -19.83
N PRO A 499 1.35 8.68 -19.17
CA PRO A 499 0.01 9.16 -19.53
C PRO A 499 -0.14 9.57 -20.99
N LEU A 500 0.78 10.38 -21.52
CA LEU A 500 0.73 10.80 -22.94
C LEU A 500 0.84 9.61 -23.89
N GLY A 501 1.73 8.66 -23.59
CA GLY A 501 1.92 7.45 -24.37
C GLY A 501 0.63 6.60 -24.38
N ALA A 502 0.00 6.44 -23.22
CA ALA A 502 -1.24 5.69 -23.07
C ALA A 502 -2.39 6.32 -23.87
N ILE A 503 -2.58 7.65 -23.80
CA ILE A 503 -3.62 8.33 -24.58
C ILE A 503 -3.36 8.25 -26.08
N LYS A 504 -2.10 8.40 -26.54
CA LYS A 504 -1.76 8.22 -27.95
C LYS A 504 -2.04 6.80 -28.44
N GLN A 505 -1.71 5.80 -27.63
CA GLN A 505 -1.92 4.40 -27.98
C GLN A 505 -3.42 4.04 -27.97
N LEU A 506 -4.20 4.60 -27.05
CA LEU A 506 -5.66 4.42 -26.99
C LEU A 506 -6.39 4.97 -28.24
N MET A 507 -5.82 5.98 -28.88
CA MET A 507 -6.41 6.66 -30.04
C MET A 507 -5.98 6.10 -31.40
N LYS A 508 -5.04 5.16 -31.43
CA LYS A 508 -4.69 4.39 -32.64
C LYS A 508 -5.75 3.32 -32.89
#